data_AF-A0A6G6V6T3-F1
#
_entry.id   AF-A0A6G6V6T3-F1
#
_cell.length_a   1.000
_cell.length_b   1.000
_cell.length_c   1.000
_cell.angle_alpha   90.00
_cell.angle_beta   90.00
_cell.angle_gamma   90.00
#
_symmetry.space_group_name_H-M   'P 1'
#
loop_
_entity.id
_entity.type
_entity.pdbx_description
1 polymer ?
#
loop_
_entity_poly.entity_id
_entity_poly.type
_entity_poly.pdbx_seq_one_letter_code
_entity_poly.pdbx_strand_id
1 'polypeptide(L)'
;MCPVPGSGIIKSYRLVNSKFPPIALFDDVASEEEFDILYALQALTNPRLQNELGNLNLIPRSEIPFGITGCAYATAPFTHVNPEGSRFADGAFGVLYLADSMETAVAEVRHHQQAYWRNVPGLNYERFVFRGLVCHFDETGVLDATVLPVSHAIYAPDDYTVSRSMGASVKKLMAPGLRYHSVRSPGNTCWALMTPRPVASIVQSCHYEMVWNKQITSVSKLVASPT
;
A
#
# COMPACT_ATOMS: atom_id res chain seq x y z
N MET A 1 -11.30 -6.24 -21.83
CA MET A 1 -11.30 -6.66 -20.41
C MET A 1 -9.95 -7.31 -20.15
N CYS A 2 -9.26 -6.96 -19.07
CA CYS A 2 -7.96 -7.57 -18.73
C CYS A 2 -8.17 -9.06 -18.34
N PRO A 3 -7.30 -9.99 -18.78
CA PRO A 3 -7.41 -11.40 -18.40
C PRO A 3 -7.02 -11.63 -16.93
N VAL A 4 -7.26 -12.84 -16.41
CA VAL A 4 -6.76 -13.29 -15.10
C VAL A 4 -5.50 -14.13 -15.32
N PRO A 5 -4.37 -13.87 -14.65
CA PRO A 5 -3.19 -14.73 -14.73
C PRO A 5 -3.40 -16.07 -14.01
N GLY A 6 -2.40 -16.96 -14.06
CA GLY A 6 -2.42 -18.21 -13.31
C GLY A 6 -2.60 -17.98 -11.80
N SER A 7 -3.04 -19.02 -11.07
CA SER A 7 -3.19 -18.97 -9.61
C SER A 7 -1.85 -19.18 -8.92
N GLY A 8 -1.57 -18.45 -7.84
CA GLY A 8 -0.35 -18.62 -7.05
C GLY A 8 -0.16 -17.60 -5.93
N ILE A 9 0.64 -17.97 -4.94
CA ILE A 9 1.11 -17.06 -3.90
C ILE A 9 2.26 -16.22 -4.46
N ILE A 10 2.10 -14.89 -4.43
CA ILE A 10 3.10 -13.94 -4.88
C ILE A 10 3.81 -13.33 -3.69
N LYS A 11 5.14 -13.34 -3.74
CA LYS A 11 5.98 -12.53 -2.87
C LYS A 11 6.17 -11.15 -3.50
N SER A 12 5.84 -10.12 -2.74
CA SER A 12 5.88 -8.72 -3.19
C SER A 12 6.38 -7.81 -2.07
N TYR A 13 6.59 -6.53 -2.40
CA TYR A 13 7.24 -5.57 -1.53
C TYR A 13 6.51 -4.25 -1.49
N ARG A 14 6.57 -3.59 -0.34
CA ARG A 14 6.02 -2.24 -0.13
C ARG A 14 6.97 -1.46 0.78
N LEU A 15 7.05 -0.16 0.56
CA LEU A 15 7.79 0.74 1.45
C LEU A 15 6.80 1.69 2.13
N VAL A 16 6.87 1.80 3.45
CA VAL A 16 5.99 2.67 4.25
C VAL A 16 6.80 3.60 5.14
N ASN A 17 6.29 4.80 5.43
CA ASN A 17 6.98 5.74 6.31
C ASN A 17 6.98 5.21 7.76
N SER A 18 8.12 5.29 8.45
CA SER A 18 8.27 4.74 9.80
C SER A 18 7.52 5.52 10.89
N LYS A 19 7.10 6.76 10.62
CA LYS A 19 6.39 7.63 11.58
C LYS A 19 4.97 7.14 11.90
N PHE A 20 4.37 6.30 11.07
CA PHE A 20 3.10 5.67 11.39
C PHE A 20 3.33 4.61 12.49
N PRO A 21 2.68 4.71 13.67
CA PRO A 21 2.90 3.75 14.75
C PRO A 21 2.45 2.33 14.32
N PRO A 22 3.04 1.27 14.89
CA PRO A 22 2.48 -0.07 14.76
C PRO A 22 1.04 -0.07 15.31
N ILE A 23 0.09 -0.49 14.48
CA ILE A 23 -1.34 -0.47 14.80
C ILE A 23 -1.65 -1.76 15.57
N ALA A 24 -1.60 -1.69 16.91
CA ALA A 24 -1.62 -2.88 17.77
C ALA A 24 -2.92 -3.70 17.66
N LEU A 25 -4.09 -3.05 17.51
CA LEU A 25 -5.38 -3.74 17.64
C LEU A 25 -5.59 -4.85 16.59
N PHE A 26 -5.17 -4.64 15.34
CA PHE A 26 -5.34 -5.66 14.28
C PHE A 26 -4.38 -6.83 14.44
N ASP A 27 -3.24 -6.62 15.09
CA ASP A 27 -2.23 -7.66 15.28
C ASP A 27 -2.53 -8.51 16.54
N ASP A 28 -3.42 -8.04 17.42
CA ASP A 28 -3.83 -8.69 18.67
C ASP A 28 -5.11 -9.55 18.54
N VAL A 29 -5.69 -9.67 17.33
CA VAL A 29 -6.97 -10.35 17.09
C VAL A 29 -6.86 -11.45 16.04
N ALA A 30 -7.53 -12.58 16.28
CA ALA A 30 -7.64 -13.67 15.33
C ALA A 30 -8.96 -13.68 14.54
N SER A 31 -10.01 -13.02 15.03
CA SER A 31 -11.32 -12.97 14.38
C SER A 31 -12.01 -11.59 14.46
N GLU A 32 -13.11 -11.44 13.72
CA GLU A 32 -13.96 -10.24 13.77
C GLU A 32 -14.60 -10.05 15.15
N GLU A 33 -15.05 -11.13 15.78
CA GLU A 33 -15.65 -11.09 17.12
C GLU A 33 -14.65 -10.62 18.18
N GLU A 34 -13.41 -11.13 18.13
CA GLU A 34 -12.33 -10.68 19.02
C GLU A 34 -12.00 -9.21 18.79
N PHE A 35 -11.97 -8.79 17.52
CA PHE A 35 -11.78 -7.38 17.17
C PHE A 35 -12.86 -6.49 17.77
N ASP A 36 -14.13 -6.89 17.71
CA ASP A 36 -15.22 -6.11 18.28
C ASP A 36 -15.11 -5.94 19.80
N ILE A 37 -14.74 -7.02 20.49
CA ILE A 37 -14.54 -7.00 21.94
C ILE A 37 -13.40 -6.05 22.30
N LEU A 38 -12.22 -6.21 21.68
CA LEU A 38 -11.07 -5.37 21.97
C LEU A 38 -11.27 -3.92 21.51
N TYR A 39 -11.93 -3.70 20.38
CA TYR A 39 -12.30 -2.36 19.90
C TYR A 39 -13.19 -1.64 20.91
N ALA A 40 -14.25 -2.29 21.42
CA ALA A 40 -15.14 -1.68 22.41
C ALA A 40 -14.39 -1.31 23.70
N LEU A 41 -13.46 -2.15 24.16
CA LEU A 41 -12.63 -1.89 25.32
C LEU A 41 -11.67 -0.70 25.10
N GLN A 42 -10.99 -0.67 23.95
CA GLN A 42 -10.05 0.41 23.64
C GLN A 42 -10.77 1.72 23.31
N ALA A 43 -11.98 1.70 22.73
CA ALA A 43 -12.73 2.92 22.40
C ALA A 43 -13.10 3.74 23.65
N LEU A 44 -13.23 3.09 24.81
CA LEU A 44 -13.49 3.75 26.09
C LEU A 44 -12.25 4.43 26.69
N THR A 45 -11.04 4.00 26.30
CA THR A 45 -9.81 4.30 27.05
C THR A 45 -8.67 4.87 26.20
N ASN A 46 -8.68 4.65 24.89
CA ASN A 46 -7.65 5.08 23.94
C ASN A 46 -8.15 6.24 23.07
N PRO A 47 -7.84 7.50 23.40
CA PRO A 47 -8.27 8.66 22.62
C PRO A 47 -7.59 8.74 21.23
N ARG A 48 -6.57 7.91 20.95
CA ARG A 48 -5.86 7.86 19.67
C ARG A 48 -6.36 6.76 18.74
N LEU A 49 -7.31 5.92 19.18
CA LEU A 49 -7.75 4.74 18.45
C LEU A 49 -8.18 5.02 17.00
N GLN A 50 -8.90 6.12 16.77
CA GLN A 50 -9.33 6.54 15.44
C GLN A 50 -8.15 6.89 14.52
N ASN A 51 -7.08 7.49 15.05
CA ASN A 51 -5.87 7.80 14.27
C ASN A 51 -5.07 6.53 13.94
N GLU A 52 -5.20 5.48 14.73
CA GLU A 52 -4.48 4.21 14.54
C GLU A 52 -5.22 3.31 13.55
N LEU A 53 -6.54 3.20 13.66
CA LEU A 53 -7.36 2.33 12.81
C LEU A 53 -7.78 2.98 11.50
N GLY A 54 -7.82 4.31 11.45
CA GLY A 54 -8.42 5.06 10.35
C GLY A 54 -9.95 4.89 10.32
N ASN A 55 -10.56 5.18 9.17
CA ASN A 55 -12.00 5.06 9.01
C ASN A 55 -12.38 3.62 8.62
N LEU A 56 -12.78 2.81 9.62
CA LEU A 56 -13.22 1.43 9.42
C LEU A 56 -14.46 1.30 8.52
N ASN A 57 -15.27 2.35 8.36
CA ASN A 57 -16.45 2.30 7.49
C ASN A 57 -16.10 2.25 5.99
N LEU A 58 -14.82 2.45 5.63
CA LEU A 58 -14.34 2.39 4.25
C LEU A 58 -14.05 0.96 3.76
N ILE A 59 -14.09 -0.02 4.65
CA ILE A 59 -13.87 -1.43 4.33
C ILE A 59 -14.92 -2.31 5.03
N PRO A 60 -15.60 -3.23 4.31
CA PRO A 60 -16.44 -4.23 4.97
C PRO A 60 -15.58 -5.13 5.86
N ARG A 61 -16.04 -5.40 7.08
CA ARG A 61 -15.28 -6.24 8.04
C ARG A 61 -14.99 -7.64 7.51
N SER A 62 -15.91 -8.20 6.72
CA SER A 62 -15.73 -9.48 6.03
C SER A 62 -14.60 -9.49 5.01
N GLU A 63 -14.07 -8.34 4.60
CA GLU A 63 -12.89 -8.23 3.73
C GLU A 63 -11.57 -8.17 4.52
N ILE A 64 -11.61 -7.92 5.83
CA ILE A 64 -10.43 -7.82 6.68
C ILE A 64 -9.89 -9.23 6.96
N PRO A 65 -8.63 -9.53 6.61
CA PRO A 65 -8.02 -10.83 6.85
C PRO A 65 -7.55 -10.94 8.31
N PHE A 66 -8.48 -11.04 9.26
CA PHE A 66 -8.13 -11.23 10.67
C PHE A 66 -7.26 -12.48 10.89
N GLY A 67 -6.38 -12.42 11.89
CA GLY A 67 -5.47 -13.52 12.24
C GLY A 67 -4.22 -13.68 11.37
N ILE A 68 -4.06 -12.91 10.28
CA ILE A 68 -2.80 -12.91 9.53
C ILE A 68 -1.72 -12.10 10.25
N THR A 69 -0.45 -12.47 10.05
CA THR A 69 0.67 -11.63 10.46
C THR A 69 0.69 -10.32 9.65
N GLY A 70 0.63 -9.18 10.33
CA GLY A 70 0.64 -7.85 9.72
C GLY A 70 -0.71 -7.44 9.12
N CYS A 71 -1.82 -7.86 9.73
CA CYS A 71 -3.17 -7.48 9.32
C CYS A 71 -3.35 -5.95 9.28
N ALA A 72 -2.75 -5.24 10.24
CA ALA A 72 -2.68 -3.79 10.24
C ALA A 72 -2.10 -3.21 8.93
N TYR A 73 -0.98 -3.76 8.46
CA TYR A 73 -0.34 -3.32 7.22
C TYR A 73 -1.18 -3.61 5.98
N ALA A 74 -1.92 -4.72 5.97
CA ALA A 74 -2.80 -5.09 4.88
C ALA A 74 -4.02 -4.15 4.81
N THR A 75 -4.56 -3.78 5.97
CA THR A 75 -5.82 -3.03 6.10
C THR A 75 -5.64 -1.52 6.02
N ALA A 76 -4.50 -0.98 6.48
CA ALA A 76 -4.25 0.46 6.54
C ALA A 76 -4.52 1.24 5.22
N PRO A 77 -4.18 0.74 4.01
CA PRO A 77 -4.50 1.44 2.76
C PRO A 77 -5.99 1.64 2.50
N PHE A 78 -6.84 0.84 3.13
CA PHE A 78 -8.29 0.84 2.98
C PHE A 78 -9.00 1.69 4.04
N THR A 79 -8.36 1.95 5.18
CA THR A 79 -8.91 2.78 6.26
C THR A 79 -8.32 4.18 6.30
N HIS A 80 -7.13 4.39 5.73
CA HIS A 80 -6.44 5.68 5.62
C HIS A 80 -6.39 6.14 4.17
N VAL A 81 -7.56 6.21 3.52
CA VAL A 81 -7.67 6.59 2.10
C VAL A 81 -7.25 8.04 1.90
N ASN A 82 -6.35 8.28 0.93
CA ASN A 82 -5.98 9.63 0.51
C ASN A 82 -7.12 10.24 -0.33
N PRO A 83 -7.76 11.35 0.09
CA PRO A 83 -8.82 12.00 -0.68
C PRO A 83 -8.38 12.54 -2.04
N GLU A 84 -7.08 12.82 -2.24
CA GLU A 84 -6.53 13.23 -3.54
C GLU A 84 -6.39 12.05 -4.53
N GLY A 85 -6.60 10.83 -4.04
CA GLY A 85 -6.51 9.60 -4.79
C GLY A 85 -5.08 9.09 -5.00
N SER A 86 -4.95 8.20 -5.97
CA SER A 86 -3.73 7.53 -6.41
C SER A 86 -3.84 7.21 -7.91
N ARG A 87 -2.96 6.35 -8.44
CA ARG A 87 -2.98 5.96 -9.86
C ARG A 87 -4.30 5.29 -10.27
N PHE A 88 -4.76 4.31 -9.48
CA PHE A 88 -5.96 3.52 -9.77
C PHE A 88 -7.15 3.84 -8.86
N ALA A 89 -7.09 4.90 -8.06
CA ALA A 89 -8.23 5.37 -7.27
C ALA A 89 -8.32 6.89 -7.29
N ASP A 90 -9.53 7.41 -7.29
CA ASP A 90 -9.82 8.85 -7.27
C ASP A 90 -9.94 9.43 -5.86
N GLY A 91 -9.84 8.59 -4.83
CA GLY A 91 -9.98 8.96 -3.41
C GLY A 91 -11.26 8.42 -2.76
N ALA A 92 -12.17 7.80 -3.53
CA ALA A 92 -13.39 7.20 -2.99
C ALA A 92 -13.16 5.86 -2.28
N PHE A 93 -12.03 5.18 -2.56
CA PHE A 93 -11.68 3.90 -1.94
C PHE A 93 -10.16 3.73 -1.85
N GLY A 94 -9.74 2.85 -0.95
CA GLY A 94 -8.34 2.53 -0.73
C GLY A 94 -7.79 1.46 -1.68
N VAL A 95 -6.47 1.50 -1.89
CA VAL A 95 -5.75 0.56 -2.75
C VAL A 95 -4.42 0.17 -2.09
N LEU A 96 -4.18 -1.12 -1.95
CA LEU A 96 -2.91 -1.66 -1.49
C LEU A 96 -1.97 -1.85 -2.70
N TYR A 97 -1.04 -0.92 -2.86
CA TYR A 97 0.03 -0.99 -3.84
C TYR A 97 1.19 -1.86 -3.35
N LEU A 98 1.65 -2.75 -4.22
CA LEU A 98 2.75 -3.70 -4.03
C LEU A 98 3.63 -3.74 -5.28
N ALA A 99 4.92 -4.04 -5.10
CA ALA A 99 5.90 -4.16 -6.18
C ALA A 99 6.59 -5.52 -6.18
N ASP A 100 7.15 -5.93 -7.32
CA ASP A 100 7.84 -7.21 -7.51
C ASP A 100 9.22 -7.29 -6.82
N SER A 101 9.82 -6.14 -6.54
CA SER A 101 11.10 -6.02 -5.86
C SER A 101 11.06 -4.85 -4.86
N MET A 102 11.96 -4.88 -3.89
CA MET A 102 12.10 -3.79 -2.94
C MET A 102 12.61 -2.52 -3.64
N GLU A 103 13.46 -2.68 -4.65
CA GLU A 103 14.01 -1.61 -5.48
C GLU A 103 12.89 -0.87 -6.23
N THR A 104 11.95 -1.61 -6.82
CA THR A 104 10.75 -1.02 -7.45
C THR A 104 9.89 -0.29 -6.42
N ALA A 105 9.65 -0.88 -5.24
CA ALA A 105 8.89 -0.21 -4.16
C ALA A 105 9.55 1.10 -3.71
N VAL A 106 10.88 1.12 -3.59
CA VAL A 106 11.67 2.32 -3.27
C VAL A 106 11.55 3.37 -4.37
N ALA A 107 11.61 2.98 -5.65
CA ALA A 107 11.48 3.90 -6.78
C ALA A 107 10.12 4.60 -6.81
N GLU A 108 9.03 3.85 -6.60
CA GLU A 108 7.67 4.39 -6.51
C GLU A 108 7.53 5.39 -5.36
N VAL A 109 7.95 5.01 -4.14
CA VAL A 109 7.86 5.89 -2.97
C VAL A 109 8.74 7.12 -3.11
N ARG A 110 9.96 6.99 -3.64
CA ARG A 110 10.84 8.14 -3.90
C ARG A 110 10.17 9.16 -4.81
N HIS A 111 9.52 8.71 -5.88
CA HIS A 111 8.82 9.61 -6.80
C HIS A 111 7.69 10.38 -6.09
N HIS A 112 6.82 9.68 -5.35
CA HIS A 112 5.71 10.31 -4.66
C HIS A 112 6.15 11.23 -3.52
N GLN A 113 7.18 10.84 -2.76
CA GLN A 113 7.74 11.69 -1.70
C GLN A 113 8.43 12.93 -2.26
N GLN A 114 9.09 12.82 -3.40
CA GLN A 114 9.67 13.97 -4.10
C GLN A 114 8.58 14.99 -4.46
N ALA A 115 7.43 14.54 -4.97
CA ALA A 115 6.31 15.42 -5.30
C ALA A 115 5.68 16.03 -4.05
N TYR A 116 5.41 15.22 -3.02
CA TYR A 116 4.80 15.66 -1.77
C TYR A 116 5.68 16.69 -1.04
N TRP A 117 6.96 16.39 -0.80
CA TRP A 117 7.85 17.27 -0.04
C TRP A 117 8.20 18.57 -0.75
N ARG A 118 8.13 18.63 -2.10
CA ARG A 118 8.24 19.90 -2.85
C ARG A 118 7.14 20.88 -2.48
N ASN A 119 5.97 20.39 -2.08
CA ASN A 119 4.81 21.19 -1.77
C ASN A 119 4.67 21.52 -0.26
N VAL A 120 5.62 21.10 0.59
CA VAL A 120 5.60 21.38 2.03
C VAL A 120 6.35 22.69 2.31
N PRO A 121 5.67 23.77 2.76
CA PRO A 121 6.33 25.05 3.04
C PRO A 121 7.35 24.91 4.17
N GLY A 122 8.53 25.50 3.99
CA GLY A 122 9.59 25.54 5.01
C GLY A 122 10.42 24.26 5.17
N LEU A 123 10.13 23.19 4.41
CA LEU A 123 10.90 21.95 4.45
C LEU A 123 12.22 22.09 3.67
N ASN A 124 13.28 22.53 4.35
CA ASN A 124 14.60 22.75 3.74
C ASN A 124 15.45 21.47 3.70
N TYR A 125 15.68 20.85 4.86
CA TYR A 125 16.46 19.63 5.03
C TYR A 125 15.76 18.71 6.02
N GLU A 126 15.66 17.42 5.71
CA GLU A 126 15.10 16.42 6.63
C GLU A 126 15.57 15.00 6.28
N ARG A 127 15.59 14.11 7.26
CA ARG A 127 15.85 12.68 7.08
C ARG A 127 14.60 11.89 7.44
N PHE A 128 14.10 11.13 6.47
CA PHE A 128 12.92 10.30 6.66
C PHE A 128 13.29 8.83 6.70
N VAL A 129 12.83 8.12 7.72
CA VAL A 129 13.00 6.67 7.84
C VAL A 129 11.75 5.97 7.34
N PHE A 130 11.96 4.89 6.61
CA PHE A 130 10.94 4.04 6.04
C PHE A 130 11.17 2.59 6.45
N ARG A 131 10.08 1.82 6.53
CA ARG A 131 10.09 0.37 6.70
C ARG A 131 9.82 -0.31 5.36
N GLY A 132 10.70 -1.21 4.99
CA GLY A 132 10.46 -2.17 3.92
C GLY A 132 9.60 -3.32 4.45
N LEU A 133 8.53 -3.63 3.73
CA LEU A 133 7.60 -4.69 4.03
C LEU A 133 7.65 -5.75 2.92
N VAL A 134 7.56 -7.02 3.30
CA VAL A 134 7.39 -8.15 2.41
C VAL A 134 5.97 -8.66 2.57
N CYS A 135 5.23 -8.73 1.47
CA CYS A 135 3.84 -9.17 1.42
C CYS A 135 3.74 -10.47 0.64
N HIS A 136 3.06 -11.47 1.20
CA HIS A 136 2.61 -12.66 0.48
C HIS A 136 1.10 -12.57 0.27
N PHE A 137 0.62 -12.72 -0.96
CA PHE A 137 -0.80 -12.71 -1.28
C PHE A 137 -1.14 -13.71 -2.39
N ASP A 138 -2.38 -14.18 -2.43
CA ASP A 138 -2.90 -15.00 -3.52
C ASP A 138 -3.35 -14.11 -4.69
N GLU A 139 -2.71 -14.26 -5.87
CA GLU A 139 -3.08 -13.47 -7.05
C GLU A 139 -4.28 -14.02 -7.84
N THR A 140 -4.93 -15.08 -7.34
CA THR A 140 -6.11 -15.66 -7.98
C THR A 140 -7.20 -14.62 -8.19
N GLY A 141 -7.62 -14.43 -9.45
CA GLY A 141 -8.66 -13.47 -9.83
C GLY A 141 -8.17 -12.04 -10.05
N VAL A 142 -6.90 -11.72 -9.78
CA VAL A 142 -6.30 -10.41 -10.10
C VAL A 142 -6.36 -10.19 -11.61
N LEU A 143 -6.78 -9.01 -12.06
CA LEU A 143 -6.81 -8.70 -13.49
C LEU A 143 -5.42 -8.32 -13.97
N ASP A 144 -5.10 -8.61 -15.24
CA ASP A 144 -3.77 -8.38 -15.80
C ASP A 144 -3.77 -7.25 -16.84
N ALA A 145 -3.26 -6.08 -16.45
CA ALA A 145 -3.02 -4.95 -17.35
C ALA A 145 -1.63 -5.00 -18.00
N THR A 146 -0.77 -5.97 -17.68
CA THR A 146 0.55 -6.10 -18.34
C THR A 146 0.44 -6.51 -19.81
N VAL A 147 -0.72 -7.03 -20.22
CA VAL A 147 -1.06 -7.30 -21.63
C VAL A 147 -1.22 -6.03 -22.46
N LEU A 148 -1.43 -4.88 -21.81
CA LEU A 148 -1.51 -3.59 -22.48
C LEU A 148 -0.10 -3.05 -22.72
N PRO A 149 0.17 -2.42 -23.88
CA PRO A 149 1.47 -1.84 -24.15
C PRO A 149 1.79 -0.72 -23.16
N VAL A 150 3.06 -0.50 -22.85
CA VAL A 150 3.51 0.60 -21.96
C VAL A 150 3.14 1.99 -22.46
N SER A 151 2.79 2.13 -23.75
CA SER A 151 2.26 3.37 -24.35
C SER A 151 0.77 3.59 -24.05
N HIS A 152 0.07 2.62 -23.47
CA HIS A 152 -1.34 2.75 -23.11
C HIS A 152 -1.53 3.82 -22.02
N ALA A 153 -2.62 4.59 -22.11
CA ALA A 153 -2.84 5.77 -21.26
C ALA A 153 -2.95 5.49 -19.74
N ILE A 154 -3.12 4.23 -19.31
CA ILE A 154 -3.04 3.86 -17.89
C ILE A 154 -1.63 4.01 -17.30
N TYR A 155 -0.63 4.02 -18.18
CA TYR A 155 0.78 4.19 -17.85
C TYR A 155 1.24 5.64 -18.02
N ALA A 156 0.32 6.58 -18.26
CA ALA A 156 0.66 8.00 -18.26
C ALA A 156 1.32 8.38 -16.92
N PRO A 157 2.47 9.06 -16.93
CA PRO A 157 3.26 9.28 -15.72
C PRO A 157 2.55 10.19 -14.72
N ASP A 158 1.90 11.24 -15.21
CA ASP A 158 1.38 12.33 -14.37
C ASP A 158 -0.12 12.61 -14.59
N ASP A 159 -0.77 11.91 -15.52
CA ASP A 159 -2.23 11.93 -15.71
C ASP A 159 -2.84 10.59 -15.33
N TYR A 160 -3.62 10.58 -14.25
CA TYR A 160 -4.26 9.36 -13.73
C TYR A 160 -5.71 9.20 -14.18
N THR A 161 -6.21 10.01 -15.12
CA THR A 161 -7.61 9.98 -15.55
C THR A 161 -8.01 8.58 -16.05
N VAL A 162 -7.24 8.00 -16.97
CA VAL A 162 -7.56 6.70 -17.57
C VAL A 162 -7.30 5.55 -16.58
N SER A 163 -6.22 5.61 -15.80
CA SER A 163 -5.92 4.59 -14.79
C SER A 163 -6.94 4.58 -13.65
N ARG A 164 -7.47 5.73 -13.22
CA ARG A 164 -8.54 5.81 -12.22
C ARG A 164 -9.84 5.20 -12.74
N SER A 165 -10.21 5.49 -14.00
CA SER A 165 -11.37 4.85 -14.63
C SER A 165 -11.23 3.32 -14.69
N MET A 166 -10.01 2.83 -14.96
CA MET A 166 -9.73 1.39 -14.92
C MET A 166 -9.89 0.84 -13.51
N GLY A 167 -9.28 1.45 -12.49
CA GLY A 167 -9.38 0.99 -11.12
C GLY A 167 -10.81 0.99 -10.56
N ALA A 168 -11.61 2.01 -10.88
CA ALA A 168 -13.04 2.03 -10.58
C ALA A 168 -13.79 0.85 -11.23
N SER A 169 -13.41 0.47 -12.45
CA SER A 169 -13.97 -0.69 -13.13
C SER A 169 -13.57 -2.01 -12.44
N VAL A 170 -12.30 -2.14 -12.00
CA VAL A 170 -11.84 -3.31 -11.22
C VAL A 170 -12.63 -3.45 -9.91
N LYS A 171 -12.81 -2.34 -9.17
CA LYS A 171 -13.59 -2.33 -7.93
C LYS A 171 -15.06 -2.67 -8.17
N LYS A 172 -15.68 -2.13 -9.22
CA LYS A 172 -17.07 -2.44 -9.60
C LYS A 172 -17.27 -3.92 -9.96
N LEU A 173 -16.27 -4.56 -10.55
CA LEU A 173 -16.27 -5.99 -10.84
C LEU A 173 -16.01 -6.88 -9.60
N MET A 174 -15.71 -6.27 -8.44
CA MET A 174 -15.28 -6.97 -7.23
C MET A 174 -14.06 -7.89 -7.47
N ALA A 175 -13.21 -7.54 -8.44
CA ALA A 175 -11.97 -8.24 -8.67
C ALA A 175 -10.96 -7.88 -7.55
N PRO A 176 -10.13 -8.83 -7.08
CA PRO A 176 -9.24 -8.62 -5.95
C PRO A 176 -8.15 -7.57 -6.20
N GLY A 177 -7.76 -7.34 -7.47
CA GLY A 177 -6.73 -6.37 -7.80
C GLY A 177 -6.43 -6.27 -9.29
N LEU A 178 -5.39 -5.49 -9.59
CA LEU A 178 -4.83 -5.30 -10.93
C LEU A 178 -3.30 -5.47 -10.90
N ARG A 179 -2.76 -6.32 -11.76
CA ARG A 179 -1.32 -6.43 -12.07
C ARG A 179 -0.98 -5.51 -13.23
N TYR A 180 0.09 -4.74 -13.15
CA TYR A 180 0.45 -3.73 -14.15
C TYR A 180 1.97 -3.48 -14.22
N HIS A 181 2.45 -2.90 -15.33
CA HIS A 181 3.85 -2.47 -15.45
C HIS A 181 4.15 -1.26 -14.56
N SER A 182 5.27 -1.28 -13.84
CA SER A 182 5.73 -0.11 -13.08
C SER A 182 6.09 1.03 -14.03
N VAL A 183 5.60 2.23 -13.72
CA VAL A 183 5.95 3.46 -14.45
C VAL A 183 7.26 4.05 -13.92
N ARG A 184 7.63 3.76 -12.66
CA ARG A 184 8.83 4.32 -12.02
C ARG A 184 10.04 3.38 -12.07
N SER A 185 9.82 2.12 -12.45
CA SER A 185 10.85 1.09 -12.61
C SER A 185 10.58 0.27 -13.88
N PRO A 186 10.95 0.78 -15.08
CA PRO A 186 10.62 0.12 -16.35
C PRO A 186 11.08 -1.34 -16.41
N GLY A 187 10.20 -2.23 -16.90
CA GLY A 187 10.45 -3.68 -16.98
C GLY A 187 10.02 -4.46 -15.74
N ASN A 188 9.68 -3.78 -14.65
CA ASN A 188 9.18 -4.41 -13.43
C ASN A 188 7.66 -4.36 -13.31
N THR A 189 7.13 -5.22 -12.46
CA THR A 189 5.70 -5.42 -12.23
C THR A 189 5.25 -4.87 -10.88
N CYS A 190 4.04 -4.36 -10.83
CA CYS A 190 3.36 -3.92 -9.62
C CYS A 190 1.93 -4.47 -9.56
N TRP A 191 1.35 -4.41 -8.36
CA TRP A 191 -0.04 -4.76 -8.10
C TRP A 191 -0.75 -3.63 -7.37
N ALA A 192 -2.03 -3.47 -7.69
CA ALA A 192 -2.96 -2.58 -7.03
C ALA A 192 -4.14 -3.43 -6.53
N LEU A 193 -4.07 -3.89 -5.27
CA LEU A 193 -5.13 -4.69 -4.68
C LEU A 193 -6.28 -3.80 -4.23
N MET A 194 -7.51 -4.19 -4.60
CA MET A 194 -8.76 -3.47 -4.33
C MET A 194 -9.43 -3.90 -3.03
N THR A 195 -8.86 -4.91 -2.36
CA THR A 195 -9.28 -5.49 -1.08
C THR A 195 -8.07 -6.17 -0.43
N PRO A 196 -7.95 -6.18 0.91
CA PRO A 196 -6.86 -6.89 1.59
C PRO A 196 -7.09 -8.40 1.70
N ARG A 197 -8.30 -8.90 1.39
CA ARG A 197 -8.68 -10.31 1.54
C ARG A 197 -7.67 -11.35 0.97
N PRO A 198 -6.99 -11.12 -0.17
CA PRO A 198 -6.04 -12.10 -0.71
C PRO A 198 -4.69 -12.13 0.04
N VAL A 199 -4.45 -11.19 0.96
CA VAL A 199 -3.17 -11.09 1.67
C VAL A 199 -3.06 -12.19 2.72
N ALA A 200 -1.98 -12.97 2.64
CA ALA A 200 -1.68 -14.06 3.57
C ALA A 200 -0.73 -13.61 4.71
N SER A 201 0.19 -12.68 4.43
CA SER A 201 1.05 -12.07 5.46
C SER A 201 1.72 -10.79 4.97
N ILE A 202 2.00 -9.86 5.88
CA ILE A 202 2.89 -8.72 5.66
C ILE A 202 3.86 -8.61 6.83
N VAL A 203 5.16 -8.73 6.54
CA VAL A 203 6.23 -8.66 7.55
C VAL A 203 7.20 -7.54 7.25
N GLN A 204 7.64 -6.83 8.28
CA GLN A 204 8.72 -5.86 8.15
C GLN A 204 10.06 -6.58 7.94
N SER A 205 10.86 -6.13 6.98
CA SER A 205 12.11 -6.79 6.58
C SER A 205 13.35 -5.90 6.72
N CYS A 206 13.25 -4.60 6.47
CA CYS A 206 14.38 -3.69 6.50
C CYS A 206 13.95 -2.24 6.75
N HIS A 207 14.93 -1.35 6.91
CA HIS A 207 14.71 0.08 6.97
C HIS A 207 15.45 0.79 5.84
N TYR A 208 14.85 1.86 5.35
CA TYR A 208 15.45 2.79 4.41
C TYR A 208 15.45 4.20 4.99
N GLU A 209 16.47 4.96 4.64
CA GLU A 209 16.51 6.39 4.87
C GLU A 209 16.45 7.13 3.54
N MET A 210 15.65 8.18 3.47
CA MET A 210 15.70 9.17 2.40
C MET A 210 16.11 10.53 2.96
N VAL A 211 17.13 11.15 2.36
CA VAL A 211 17.57 12.49 2.73
C VAL A 211 16.97 13.50 1.76
N TRP A 212 16.28 14.48 2.32
CA TRP A 212 15.72 15.62 1.62
C TRP A 212 16.62 16.85 1.78
N ASN A 213 16.94 17.50 0.66
CA ASN A 213 17.55 18.83 0.61
C ASN A 213 17.00 19.57 -0.63
N LYS A 214 15.77 20.10 -0.53
CA LYS A 214 14.94 20.63 -1.66
C LYS A 214 14.61 19.61 -2.76
N GLN A 215 15.30 18.48 -2.76
CA GLN A 215 15.03 17.26 -3.50
C GLN A 215 15.59 16.07 -2.71
N ILE A 216 15.16 14.87 -3.05
CA ILE A 216 15.72 13.64 -2.46
C ILE A 216 17.14 13.45 -3.01
N THR A 217 18.13 13.64 -2.15
CA THR A 217 19.56 13.58 -2.51
C THR A 217 20.16 12.20 -2.30
N SER A 218 19.61 11.39 -1.39
CA SER A 218 20.06 10.01 -1.18
C SER A 218 18.93 9.11 -0.71
N VAL A 219 19.05 7.83 -1.05
CA VAL A 219 18.26 6.74 -0.50
C VAL A 219 19.22 5.65 -0.07
N SER A 220 19.17 5.23 1.19
CA SER A 220 20.12 4.27 1.76
C SER A 220 19.40 3.23 2.58
N LYS A 221 19.74 1.95 2.36
CA LYS A 221 19.26 0.86 3.23
C LYS A 221 20.02 0.94 4.55
N LEU A 222 19.30 1.00 5.66
CA LEU A 222 19.89 0.94 6.99
C LEU A 222 20.18 -0.53 7.33
N VAL A 223 21.44 -0.82 7.58
CA VAL A 223 21.92 -2.12 8.08
C VAL A 223 22.28 -1.92 9.54
N ALA A 224 21.81 -2.82 10.41
CA ALA A 224 22.33 -2.87 11.78
C ALA A 224 23.83 -3.19 11.70
N SER A 225 24.65 -2.45 12.43
CA SER A 225 26.06 -2.81 12.59
C SER A 225 26.15 -4.24 13.14
N PRO A 226 27.02 -5.11 12.59
CA PRO A 226 27.27 -6.39 13.22
C PRO A 226 27.85 -6.12 14.63
N THR A 227 27.13 -6.55 15.65
CA THR A 227 27.59 -6.62 17.05
C THR A 227 28.68 -7.64 17.22
#